data_AF-A0A951KXR6-F1
#
_entry.id   AF-A0A951KXR6-F1
#
_cell.length_a   1.000
_cell.length_b   1.000
_cell.length_c   1.000
_cell.angle_alpha   90.00
_cell.angle_beta   90.00
_cell.angle_gamma   90.00
#
_symmetry.space_group_name_H-M   'P 1'
#
loop_
_entity.id
_entity.type
_entity.pdbx_description
1 polymer ?
#
loop_
_entity_poly.entity_id
_entity_poly.type
_entity_poly.pdbx_seq_one_letter_code
_entity_poly.pdbx_strand_id
1 'polypeptide(L)'
;MSRLWPIAEPAQADYEQLREIVLAGGELGELLAARRFERRGLAGLISWPTAEPSYLGSVIGAPRPAWCGAEDPRDGFLCDTYAFLLGRDTHSQRLQVVRQ
;
A
#
# COMPACT_ATOMS: atom_id res chain seq x y z
N MET A 1 -10.65 -12.50 -37.36
CA MET A 1 -11.55 -11.43 -36.91
C MET A 1 -11.60 -11.47 -35.39
N SER A 2 -10.60 -10.91 -34.72
CA SER A 2 -10.42 -11.04 -33.27
C SER A 2 -10.84 -9.74 -32.60
N ARG A 3 -12.15 -9.58 -32.39
CA ARG A 3 -12.71 -8.58 -31.48
C ARG A 3 -12.90 -9.28 -30.15
N LEU A 4 -12.18 -8.83 -29.12
CA LEU A 4 -12.54 -8.87 -27.68
C LEU A 4 -11.44 -8.10 -26.93
N TRP A 5 -11.23 -6.83 -27.31
CA TRP A 5 -10.69 -5.84 -26.37
C TRP A 5 -11.73 -5.72 -25.26
N PRO A 6 -11.42 -5.99 -23.98
CA PRO A 6 -12.44 -6.52 -23.07
C PRO A 6 -13.41 -5.43 -22.59
N ILE A 7 -14.64 -5.87 -22.36
CA ILE A 7 -15.82 -5.05 -21.99
C ILE A 7 -15.79 -4.64 -20.50
N ALA A 8 -14.74 -4.95 -19.73
CA ALA A 8 -14.70 -4.67 -18.29
C ALA A 8 -13.29 -4.52 -17.73
N GLU A 9 -12.48 -3.61 -18.28
CA GLU A 9 -11.21 -3.25 -17.63
C GLU A 9 -11.47 -2.22 -16.53
N PRO A 10 -11.29 -2.56 -15.24
CA PRO A 10 -11.68 -1.68 -14.13
C PRO A 10 -10.93 -0.33 -14.15
N ALA A 11 -9.71 -0.30 -14.65
CA ALA A 11 -8.96 0.94 -14.85
C ALA A 11 -9.61 1.87 -15.90
N GLN A 12 -10.25 1.31 -16.93
CA GLN A 12 -11.00 2.09 -17.92
C GLN A 12 -12.28 2.66 -17.31
N ALA A 13 -12.98 1.88 -16.47
CA ALA A 13 -14.16 2.35 -15.75
C ALA A 13 -13.82 3.50 -14.78
N ASP A 14 -12.74 3.34 -14.00
CA ASP A 14 -12.23 4.39 -13.10
C ASP A 14 -11.87 5.66 -13.91
N TYR A 15 -11.22 5.52 -15.06
CA TYR A 15 -10.86 6.66 -15.90
C TYR A 15 -12.08 7.39 -16.47
N GLU A 16 -13.03 6.66 -17.06
CA GLU A 16 -14.24 7.29 -17.62
C GLU A 16 -15.10 7.93 -16.54
N GLN A 17 -15.19 7.33 -15.34
CA GLN A 17 -15.88 7.94 -14.21
C GLN A 17 -15.24 9.27 -13.80
N LEU A 18 -13.91 9.32 -13.67
CA LEU A 18 -13.19 10.56 -13.36
C LEU A 18 -13.39 11.61 -14.47
N ARG A 19 -13.32 11.17 -15.73
CA ARG A 19 -13.51 12.04 -16.90
C ARG A 19 -14.91 12.63 -16.96
N GLU A 20 -15.94 11.85 -16.70
CA GLU A 20 -17.33 12.32 -16.65
C GLU A 20 -17.54 13.39 -15.59
N ILE A 21 -16.99 13.18 -14.38
CA ILE A 21 -17.10 14.15 -13.28
C ILE A 21 -16.41 15.46 -13.63
N VAL A 22 -15.17 15.41 -14.14
CA VAL A 22 -14.44 16.63 -14.54
C VAL A 22 -15.16 17.37 -15.66
N LEU A 23 -15.67 16.65 -16.67
CA LEU A 23 -16.40 17.27 -17.77
C LEU A 23 -17.74 17.89 -17.34
N ALA A 24 -18.36 17.35 -16.30
CA ALA A 24 -19.55 17.95 -15.68
C ALA A 24 -19.23 19.15 -14.77
N GLY A 25 -17.95 19.51 -14.61
CA GLY A 25 -17.51 20.55 -13.67
C GLY A 25 -17.66 20.15 -12.20
N GLY A 26 -17.75 18.85 -11.92
CA GLY A 26 -17.87 18.31 -10.58
C GLY A 26 -16.51 18.20 -9.88
N GLU A 27 -16.55 18.19 -8.56
CA GLU A 27 -15.39 17.93 -7.71
C GLU A 27 -15.14 16.43 -7.58
N LEU A 28 -13.87 16.01 -7.67
CA LEU A 28 -13.49 14.58 -7.63
C LEU A 28 -13.53 13.96 -6.23
N GLY A 29 -13.71 14.79 -5.19
CA GLY A 29 -13.97 14.38 -3.81
C GLY A 29 -12.96 13.36 -3.25
N GLU A 30 -13.43 12.47 -2.38
CA GLU A 30 -12.62 11.40 -1.77
C GLU A 30 -12.66 10.09 -2.57
N LEU A 31 -12.94 10.15 -3.88
CA LEU A 31 -12.94 8.95 -4.71
C LEU A 31 -11.56 8.30 -4.69
N LEU A 32 -11.52 6.99 -4.41
CA LEU A 32 -10.27 6.23 -4.36
C LEU A 32 -9.51 6.30 -5.70
N ALA A 33 -10.24 6.27 -6.83
CA ALA A 33 -9.68 6.46 -8.16
C ALA A 33 -9.03 7.84 -8.33
N ALA A 34 -9.64 8.90 -7.78
CA ALA A 34 -9.09 10.25 -7.81
C ALA A 34 -7.78 10.32 -6.99
N ARG A 35 -7.75 9.74 -5.79
CA ARG A 35 -6.51 9.66 -4.97
C ARG A 35 -5.40 8.86 -5.64
N ARG A 36 -5.75 7.78 -6.35
CA ARG A 36 -4.78 6.99 -7.12
C ARG A 36 -4.23 7.80 -8.29
N PHE A 37 -5.11 8.49 -9.02
CA PHE A 37 -4.75 9.36 -10.13
C PHE A 37 -3.87 10.53 -9.68
N GLU A 38 -4.20 11.21 -8.58
CA GLU A 38 -3.39 12.30 -8.02
C GLU A 38 -1.95 11.85 -7.69
N ARG A 39 -1.79 10.64 -7.13
CA ARG A 39 -0.49 10.16 -6.68
C ARG A 39 0.44 9.71 -7.82
N ARG A 40 -0.11 9.22 -8.92
CA ARG A 40 0.68 8.48 -9.94
C ARG A 40 0.23 8.70 -11.39
N GLY A 41 -0.74 9.58 -11.62
CA GLY A 41 -1.34 9.85 -12.92
C GLY A 41 -2.03 8.63 -13.54
N LEU A 42 -2.32 8.73 -14.84
CA LEU A 42 -3.01 7.68 -15.61
C LEU A 42 -2.24 6.35 -15.59
N ALA A 43 -0.91 6.38 -15.66
CA ALA A 43 -0.09 5.17 -15.58
C ALA A 43 -0.30 4.43 -14.25
N GLY A 44 -0.44 5.16 -13.15
CA GLY A 44 -0.76 4.58 -11.85
C GLY A 44 -2.20 4.08 -11.70
N LEU A 45 -3.14 4.68 -12.42
CA LEU A 45 -4.53 4.19 -12.48
C LEU A 45 -4.61 2.85 -13.21
N ILE A 46 -3.83 2.68 -14.29
CA ILE A 46 -3.80 1.48 -15.13
C ILE A 46 -2.98 0.34 -14.50
N SER A 47 -1.82 0.66 -13.91
CA SER A 47 -0.86 -0.36 -13.43
C SER A 47 -1.13 -0.88 -12.01
N TRP A 48 -2.01 -0.24 -11.25
CA TRP A 48 -2.25 -0.61 -9.86
C TRP A 48 -3.34 -1.67 -9.74
N PRO A 49 -3.15 -2.74 -8.92
CA PRO A 49 -4.18 -3.73 -8.73
C PRO A 49 -5.45 -3.08 -8.15
N THR A 50 -6.58 -3.32 -8.81
CA THR A 50 -7.90 -2.83 -8.39
C THR A 50 -8.35 -3.50 -7.10
N ALA A 51 -7.96 -4.75 -6.88
CA ALA A 51 -8.21 -5.50 -5.65
C ALA A 51 -7.30 -5.02 -4.50
N GLU A 52 -7.80 -5.14 -3.27
CA GLU A 52 -7.01 -4.91 -2.07
C GLU A 52 -5.76 -5.82 -2.12
N PRO A 53 -4.54 -5.27 -2.07
CA PRO A 53 -3.34 -6.09 -2.16
C PRO A 53 -3.34 -7.07 -0.98
N SER A 54 -3.34 -8.36 -1.25
CA SER A 54 -3.10 -9.37 -0.22
C SER A 54 -1.63 -9.28 0.19
N TYR A 55 -1.34 -8.47 1.20
CA TYR A 55 0.00 -8.40 1.78
C TYR A 55 0.24 -9.68 2.59
N LEU A 56 1.06 -10.59 2.06
CA LEU A 56 1.56 -11.73 2.79
C LEU A 56 2.89 -11.34 3.46
N GLY A 57 2.88 -11.18 4.78
CA GLY A 57 4.10 -11.05 5.58
C GLY A 57 4.54 -12.42 6.07
N SER A 58 5.83 -12.74 5.94
CA SER A 58 6.46 -13.87 6.65
C SER A 58 7.61 -13.35 7.51
N VAL A 59 7.71 -13.86 8.74
CA VAL A 59 8.86 -13.60 9.62
C VAL A 59 9.83 -14.75 9.43
N ILE A 60 11.01 -14.47 8.87
CA ILE A 60 12.09 -15.45 8.74
C ILE A 60 13.04 -15.21 9.92
N GLY A 61 12.98 -16.11 10.90
CA GLY A 61 13.94 -16.11 12.01
C GLY A 61 15.31 -16.61 11.56
N ALA A 62 16.37 -16.08 12.15
CA ALA A 62 17.71 -16.63 12.08
C ALA A 62 18.08 -17.24 13.45
N PRO A 63 18.78 -18.40 13.49
CA PRO A 63 19.23 -18.99 14.74
C PRO A 63 20.08 -17.98 15.52
N ARG A 64 19.83 -17.88 16.82
CA ARG A 64 20.57 -16.97 17.70
C ARG A 64 22.02 -17.45 17.82
N PRO A 65 23.01 -16.59 17.52
CA PRO A 65 24.40 -16.94 17.75
C PRO A 65 24.66 -17.22 19.24
N ALA A 66 25.47 -18.24 19.55
CA ALA A 66 25.72 -18.68 20.92
C ALA A 66 26.38 -17.61 21.82
N TRP A 67 26.98 -16.57 21.24
CA TRP A 67 27.61 -15.46 21.94
C TRP A 67 26.66 -14.30 22.30
N CYS A 68 25.38 -14.38 21.92
CA CYS A 68 24.39 -13.36 22.33
C CYS A 68 24.03 -13.54 23.82
N GLY A 69 24.18 -12.49 24.62
CA GLY A 69 23.85 -12.45 26.07
C GLY A 69 22.36 -12.68 26.37
N ALA A 70 21.98 -12.92 27.63
CA ALA A 70 20.66 -13.44 28.01
C ALA A 70 19.45 -12.81 27.29
N GLU A 71 19.45 -11.48 27.14
CA GLU A 71 18.41 -10.72 26.45
C GLU A 71 18.62 -10.67 24.93
N ASP A 72 17.54 -10.83 24.17
CA ASP A 72 17.53 -10.61 22.73
C ASP A 72 16.95 -9.23 22.42
N PRO A 73 17.75 -8.23 22.00
CA PRO A 73 17.25 -6.90 21.71
C PRO A 73 16.26 -6.89 20.53
N ARG A 74 16.24 -7.94 19.69
CA ARG A 74 15.34 -8.05 18.52
C ARG A 74 13.89 -8.24 18.92
N ASP A 75 13.61 -8.85 20.07
CA ASP A 75 12.25 -9.13 20.51
C ASP A 75 11.45 -7.85 20.76
N GLY A 76 12.06 -6.85 21.41
CA GLY A 76 11.46 -5.54 21.61
C GLY A 76 11.16 -4.83 20.29
N PHE A 77 12.15 -4.77 19.39
CA PHE A 77 11.97 -4.16 18.07
C PHE A 77 10.90 -4.86 17.22
N LEU A 78 10.81 -6.19 17.28
CA LEU A 78 9.77 -6.95 16.56
C LEU A 78 8.39 -6.65 17.13
N CYS A 79 8.26 -6.59 18.46
CA CYS A 79 7.02 -6.25 19.13
C CYS A 79 6.54 -4.85 18.74
N ASP A 80 7.43 -3.84 18.80
CA ASP A 80 7.12 -2.46 18.43
C ASP A 80 6.72 -2.33 16.95
N THR A 81 7.48 -3.00 16.07
CA THR A 81 7.21 -2.98 14.62
C THR A 81 5.86 -3.62 14.30
N TYR A 82 5.53 -4.74 14.94
CA TYR A 82 4.27 -5.44 14.72
C TYR A 82 3.08 -4.67 15.29
N ALA A 83 3.25 -4.02 16.45
CA ALA A 83 2.23 -3.14 17.02
C ALA A 83 1.92 -1.96 16.09
N PHE A 84 2.96 -1.31 15.53
CA PHE A 84 2.81 -0.27 14.51
C PHE A 84 2.05 -0.76 13.28
N LEU A 85 2.42 -1.92 12.72
CA LEU A 85 1.77 -2.49 11.54
C LEU A 85 0.29 -2.85 11.78
N LEU A 86 -0.05 -3.28 12.99
CA LEU A 86 -1.43 -3.61 13.37
C LEU A 86 -2.27 -2.39 13.75
N GLY A 87 -1.72 -1.17 13.68
CA GLY A 87 -2.41 0.04 14.13
C GLY A 87 -2.73 0.01 15.63
N ARG A 88 -2.02 -0.82 16.40
CA ARG A 88 -2.11 -0.84 17.85
C ARG A 88 -1.23 0.29 18.35
N ASP A 89 -1.88 1.33 18.84
CA ASP A 89 -1.24 2.55 19.32
C ASP A 89 -0.21 2.20 20.39
N THR A 90 1.06 2.16 19.98
CA THR A 90 2.21 2.02 20.86
C THR A 90 2.84 3.39 20.90
N HIS A 91 2.56 4.12 21.98
CA HIS A 91 3.21 5.38 22.28
C HIS A 91 4.72 5.13 22.47
N SER A 92 5.46 5.15 21.36
CA SER A 92 6.87 5.51 21.29
C SER A 92 7.21 5.85 19.85
N GLN A 93 7.02 7.14 19.53
CA GLN A 93 7.73 7.78 18.45
C GLN A 93 9.23 7.50 18.61
N ARG A 94 9.81 6.71 17.70
CA ARG A 94 10.95 7.11 16.86
C ARG A 94 11.36 5.98 15.91
N LEU A 95 10.74 5.97 14.73
CA LEU A 95 11.38 5.41 13.55
C LEU A 95 12.19 6.52 12.88
N GLN A 96 13.50 6.56 13.12
CA GLN A 96 14.48 7.11 12.17
C GLN A 96 15.86 6.50 12.38
N VAL A 97 16.44 5.94 11.31
CA VAL A 97 17.54 6.58 10.59
C VAL A 97 17.37 6.27 9.10
N VAL A 98 17.28 7.33 8.30
CA VAL A 98 17.58 7.33 6.87
C VAL A 98 19.08 7.55 6.74
N ARG A 99 19.78 6.68 6.00
CA ARG A 99 21.06 7.04 5.39
C ARG A 99 21.05 6.66 3.92
N GLN A 100 21.46 7.66 3.14
CA GLN A 100 21.67 7.64 1.70
C GLN A 100 22.77 6.65 1.31
#